data_AF-A0A3M1DGZ1-F1
#
_entry.id   AF-A0A3M1DGZ1-F1
#
_cell.length_a   1.000
_cell.length_b   1.000
_cell.length_c   1.000
_cell.angle_alpha   90.00
_cell.angle_beta   90.00
_cell.angle_gamma   90.00
#
_symmetry.space_group_name_H-M   'P 1'
#
loop_
_entity.id
_entity.type
_entity.pdbx_description
1 polymer ?
#
loop_
_entity_poly.entity_id
_entity_poly.type
_entity_poly.pdbx_seq_one_letter_code
_entity_poly.pdbx_strand_id
1 'polypeptide(L)'
;LVGLFLWIFVLKSGVHATLAGVALAFAIPMKSRTGGTSPAQKLEHDLHAVVNFAILPVFAFANAGIPLAGMKLGDLFHPVPLGIMAGLVVGKLVGVYGASTLAIRLGFASMPVGANARHLLGVAALCGIGFTMSLFIGGLAFEHVGGDAASYLLSHRLGIIGGSLVAGLLGCAILWNASGAGSFAATSTSAPPVGDAGRSDA
;
A
#
# COMPACT_ATOMS: atom_id res chain seq x y z
N LEU A 1 -19.04 -11.08 -17.61
CA LEU A 1 -18.80 -11.97 -18.77
C LEU A 1 -17.64 -11.49 -19.64
N VAL A 2 -17.67 -10.25 -20.18
CA VAL A 2 -16.58 -9.67 -20.98
C VAL A 2 -15.23 -9.69 -20.25
N GLY A 3 -15.22 -9.36 -18.96
CA GLY A 3 -14.00 -9.42 -18.13
C GLY A 3 -13.35 -10.80 -18.02
N LEU A 4 -14.16 -11.86 -17.99
CA LEU A 4 -13.66 -13.24 -17.93
C LEU A 4 -12.99 -13.64 -19.26
N PHE A 5 -13.61 -13.28 -20.39
CA PHE A 5 -13.02 -13.49 -21.70
C PHE A 5 -11.71 -12.71 -21.86
N LEU A 6 -11.68 -11.43 -21.47
CA LEU A 6 -10.47 -10.62 -21.47
C LEU A 6 -9.35 -11.27 -20.64
N TRP A 7 -9.68 -11.73 -19.43
CA TRP A 7 -8.73 -12.41 -18.55
C TRP A 7 -8.15 -13.69 -19.18
N ILE A 8 -8.99 -14.53 -19.81
CA ILE A 8 -8.55 -15.75 -20.51
C ILE A 8 -7.63 -15.41 -21.70
N PHE A 9 -7.98 -14.39 -22.48
CA PHE A 9 -7.15 -13.97 -23.63
C PHE A 9 -5.80 -13.39 -23.19
N VAL A 10 -5.78 -12.59 -22.12
CA VAL A 10 -4.55 -12.02 -21.54
C VAL A 10 -3.65 -13.13 -20.99
N LEU A 11 -4.23 -14.14 -20.32
CA LEU A 11 -3.49 -15.31 -19.84
C LEU A 11 -2.84 -16.07 -21.01
N LYS A 12 -3.55 -16.23 -22.13
CA LYS A 12 -3.03 -16.89 -23.35
C LYS A 12 -2.01 -16.04 -24.12
N SER A 13 -2.02 -14.72 -23.96
CA SER A 13 -1.10 -13.80 -24.64
C SER A 13 0.23 -13.58 -23.89
N GLY A 14 0.46 -14.29 -22.76
CA GLY A 14 1.67 -14.15 -21.95
C GLY A 14 1.73 -12.86 -21.11
N VAL A 15 0.64 -12.09 -21.05
CA VAL A 15 0.52 -10.91 -20.21
C VAL A 15 -0.08 -11.32 -18.85
N HIS A 16 0.33 -10.64 -17.77
CA HIS A 16 -0.14 -10.97 -16.43
C HIS A 16 -1.64 -10.72 -16.29
N ALA A 17 -2.36 -11.74 -15.84
CA ALA A 17 -3.82 -11.72 -15.75
C ALA A 17 -4.36 -10.65 -14.77
N THR A 18 -3.52 -10.14 -13.87
CA THR A 18 -3.84 -9.01 -12.97
C THR A 18 -4.05 -7.70 -13.72
N LEU A 19 -3.32 -7.45 -14.81
CA LEU A 19 -3.50 -6.26 -15.63
C LEU A 19 -4.86 -6.25 -16.34
N ALA A 20 -5.40 -7.42 -16.69
CA ALA A 20 -6.74 -7.54 -17.28
C ALA A 20 -7.83 -7.01 -16.32
N GLY A 21 -7.69 -7.29 -15.02
CA GLY A 21 -8.61 -6.80 -14.00
C GLY A 21 -8.57 -5.27 -13.87
N VAL A 22 -7.36 -4.69 -13.87
CA VAL A 22 -7.16 -3.24 -13.84
C VAL A 22 -7.73 -2.58 -15.10
N ALA A 23 -7.42 -3.12 -16.28
CA ALA A 23 -7.93 -2.61 -17.56
C ALA A 23 -9.46 -2.67 -17.63
N LEU A 24 -10.06 -3.76 -17.15
CA LEU A 24 -11.51 -3.87 -17.05
C LEU A 24 -12.09 -2.81 -16.09
N ALA A 25 -11.46 -2.58 -14.94
CA ALA A 25 -11.91 -1.57 -13.99
C ALA A 25 -11.92 -0.16 -14.61
N PHE A 26 -10.90 0.20 -15.40
CA PHE A 26 -10.85 1.46 -16.15
C PHE A 26 -11.95 1.58 -17.22
N ALA A 27 -12.45 0.47 -17.75
CA ALA A 27 -13.53 0.46 -18.74
C ALA A 27 -14.93 0.59 -18.12
N ILE A 28 -15.08 0.48 -16.79
CA ILE A 28 -16.38 0.57 -16.11
C ILE A 28 -16.78 2.04 -15.93
N PRO A 29 -17.99 2.45 -16.35
CA PRO A 29 -18.42 3.84 -16.23
C PRO A 29 -18.52 4.33 -14.78
N MET A 30 -17.87 5.46 -14.51
CA MET A 30 -17.93 6.16 -13.21
C MET A 30 -19.18 7.02 -13.04
N LYS A 31 -19.88 7.40 -14.13
CA LYS A 31 -21.10 8.22 -14.07
C LYS A 31 -22.33 7.38 -14.35
N SER A 32 -23.39 7.57 -13.56
CA SER A 32 -24.70 7.01 -13.86
C SER A 32 -25.37 7.83 -14.98
N ARG A 33 -25.89 7.15 -16.01
CA ARG A 33 -26.57 7.79 -17.15
C ARG A 33 -28.02 8.18 -16.84
N THR A 34 -28.62 7.59 -15.80
CA THR A 34 -30.06 7.69 -15.49
C THR A 34 -30.35 8.32 -14.13
N GLY A 35 -29.33 8.86 -13.45
CA GLY A 35 -29.44 9.33 -12.07
C GLY A 35 -29.47 8.17 -11.07
N GLY A 36 -28.69 8.24 -10.00
CA GLY A 36 -28.50 7.15 -9.03
C GLY A 36 -27.02 6.81 -8.80
N THR A 37 -26.76 5.76 -8.04
CA THR A 37 -25.39 5.31 -7.68
C THR A 37 -24.60 4.90 -8.92
N SER A 38 -23.32 5.30 -8.94
CA SER A 38 -22.40 4.94 -10.02
C SER A 38 -22.25 3.42 -10.15
N PRO A 39 -22.30 2.84 -11.36
CA PRO A 39 -22.06 1.41 -11.57
C PRO A 39 -20.71 0.95 -11.02
N ALA A 40 -19.65 1.74 -11.20
CA ALA A 40 -18.32 1.46 -10.66
C ALA A 40 -18.33 1.45 -9.13
N GLN A 41 -18.98 2.44 -8.51
CA GLN A 41 -19.04 2.57 -7.05
C GLN A 41 -19.86 1.44 -6.41
N LYS A 42 -20.96 1.02 -7.05
CA LYS A 42 -21.73 -0.14 -6.60
C LYS A 42 -20.89 -1.41 -6.67
N LEU A 43 -20.21 -1.63 -7.78
CA LEU A 43 -19.35 -2.80 -7.96
C LEU A 43 -18.17 -2.80 -6.97
N GLU A 44 -17.56 -1.64 -6.73
CA GLU A 44 -16.51 -1.48 -5.72
C GLU A 44 -17.03 -1.89 -4.34
N HIS A 45 -18.19 -1.40 -3.91
CA HIS A 45 -18.79 -1.72 -2.62
C HIS A 45 -19.07 -3.23 -2.46
N ASP A 46 -19.64 -3.85 -3.50
CA ASP A 46 -19.96 -5.29 -3.50
C ASP A 46 -18.68 -6.14 -3.48
N LEU A 47 -17.65 -5.75 -4.25
CA LEU A 47 -16.36 -6.44 -4.28
C LEU A 47 -15.57 -6.26 -2.99
N HIS A 48 -15.66 -5.10 -2.34
CA HIS A 48 -14.81 -4.77 -1.19
C HIS A 48 -14.95 -5.79 -0.05
N ALA A 49 -16.18 -6.25 0.21
CA ALA A 49 -16.46 -7.26 1.22
C ALA A 49 -15.87 -8.62 0.82
N VAL A 50 -16.12 -9.08 -0.41
CA VAL A 50 -15.61 -10.36 -0.90
C VAL A 50 -14.08 -10.37 -0.95
N VAL A 51 -13.46 -9.27 -1.37
CA VAL A 51 -12.00 -9.13 -1.43
C VAL A 51 -11.40 -9.22 -0.03
N ASN A 52 -11.93 -8.45 0.93
CA ASN A 52 -11.35 -8.38 2.27
C ASN A 52 -11.60 -9.65 3.10
N PHE A 53 -12.75 -10.29 2.96
CA PHE A 53 -13.12 -11.44 3.81
C PHE A 53 -12.90 -12.81 3.16
N ALA A 54 -12.80 -12.90 1.83
CA ALA A 54 -12.57 -14.17 1.14
C ALA A 54 -11.24 -14.17 0.38
N ILE A 55 -11.03 -13.22 -0.54
CA ILE A 55 -9.89 -13.29 -1.47
C ILE A 55 -8.56 -13.04 -0.75
N LEU A 56 -8.45 -11.98 0.05
CA LEU A 56 -7.22 -11.65 0.78
C LEU A 56 -6.82 -12.74 1.79
N PRO A 57 -7.73 -13.27 2.64
CA PRO A 57 -7.38 -14.37 3.55
C PRO A 57 -6.95 -15.64 2.83
N VAL A 58 -7.66 -16.05 1.76
CA VAL A 58 -7.30 -17.23 0.97
C VAL A 58 -5.96 -17.04 0.26
N PHE A 59 -5.72 -15.85 -0.32
CA PHE A 59 -4.46 -15.51 -0.96
C PHE A 59 -3.29 -15.53 0.03
N ALA A 60 -3.48 -14.90 1.18
CA ALA A 60 -2.49 -14.86 2.24
C ALA A 60 -2.20 -16.27 2.75
N PHE A 61 -3.21 -17.10 2.98
CA PHE A 61 -3.01 -18.49 3.41
C PHE A 61 -2.24 -19.32 2.36
N ALA A 62 -2.62 -19.23 1.09
CA ALA A 62 -1.98 -19.99 0.01
C ALA A 62 -0.51 -19.57 -0.24
N ASN A 63 -0.19 -18.29 -0.07
CA ASN A 63 1.13 -17.75 -0.40
C ASN A 63 2.04 -17.51 0.82
N ALA A 64 1.48 -17.27 2.00
CA ALA A 64 2.23 -17.11 3.25
C ALA A 64 2.44 -18.43 4.00
N GLY A 65 1.86 -19.54 3.53
CA GLY A 65 2.12 -20.89 4.03
C GLY A 65 3.59 -21.26 3.86
N ILE A 66 4.40 -20.98 4.88
CA ILE A 66 5.81 -21.29 4.95
C ILE A 66 5.95 -22.62 5.72
N PRO A 67 6.44 -23.71 5.09
CA PRO A 67 6.83 -24.89 5.84
C PRO A 67 7.98 -24.53 6.79
N LEU A 68 7.68 -24.46 8.09
CA LEU A 68 8.65 -24.19 9.14
C LEU A 68 9.52 -25.41 9.49
N ALA A 69 9.12 -26.60 9.02
CA ALA A 69 9.85 -27.84 9.23
C ALA A 69 11.21 -27.79 8.53
N GLY A 70 12.29 -27.73 9.30
CA GLY A 70 13.67 -27.71 8.80
C GLY A 70 14.30 -26.32 8.65
N MET A 71 13.58 -25.24 8.99
CA MET A 71 14.10 -23.88 8.90
C MET A 71 15.14 -23.61 9.99
N LYS A 72 16.32 -23.13 9.59
CA LYS A 72 17.35 -22.67 10.52
C LYS A 72 17.21 -21.17 10.72
N LEU A 73 17.50 -20.69 11.93
CA LEU A 73 17.49 -19.25 12.22
C LEU A 73 18.48 -18.47 11.30
N GLY A 74 19.49 -19.17 10.75
CA GLY A 74 20.42 -18.63 9.76
C GLY A 74 19.80 -18.26 8.41
N ASP A 75 18.65 -18.85 8.04
CA ASP A 75 17.98 -18.58 6.76
C ASP A 75 17.42 -17.15 6.70
N LEU A 76 17.12 -16.55 7.87
CA LEU A 76 16.76 -15.13 8.00
C LEU A 76 17.91 -14.19 7.60
N PHE A 77 19.16 -14.63 7.80
CA PHE A 77 20.36 -13.84 7.53
C PHE A 77 20.87 -14.01 6.10
N HIS A 78 20.16 -14.75 5.25
CA HIS A 78 20.49 -14.84 3.84
C HIS A 78 20.28 -13.47 3.17
N PRO A 79 21.12 -13.08 2.17
CA PRO A 79 21.06 -11.75 1.56
C PRO A 79 19.70 -11.38 0.96
N VAL A 80 18.95 -12.37 0.44
CA VAL A 80 17.65 -12.13 -0.20
C VAL A 80 16.57 -11.72 0.81
N PRO A 81 16.24 -12.52 1.86
CA PRO A 81 15.31 -12.10 2.91
C PRO A 81 15.68 -10.76 3.57
N LEU A 82 16.97 -10.57 3.85
CA LEU A 82 17.47 -9.38 4.53
C LEU A 82 17.36 -8.14 3.64
N GLY A 83 17.66 -8.27 2.35
CA GLY A 83 17.47 -7.20 1.36
C GLY A 83 16.00 -6.83 1.20
N ILE A 84 15.09 -7.81 1.18
CA ILE A 84 13.64 -7.54 1.11
C ILE A 84 13.15 -6.86 2.40
N MET A 85 13.57 -7.35 3.57
CA MET A 85 13.22 -6.76 4.86
C MET A 85 13.70 -5.30 4.95
N ALA A 86 14.96 -5.04 4.61
CA ALA A 86 15.52 -3.70 4.59
C ALA A 86 14.83 -2.80 3.56
N GLY A 87 14.54 -3.31 2.35
CA GLY A 87 13.83 -2.58 1.30
C GLY A 87 12.39 -2.20 1.71
N LEU A 88 11.67 -3.10 2.37
CA LEU A 88 10.32 -2.83 2.87
C LEU A 88 10.32 -1.84 4.03
N VAL A 89 11.21 -2.01 5.01
CA VAL A 89 11.22 -1.15 6.20
C VAL A 89 11.87 0.19 5.87
N VAL A 90 13.13 0.20 5.45
CA VAL A 90 13.91 1.41 5.21
C VAL A 90 13.49 2.09 3.91
N GLY A 91 13.30 1.33 2.84
CA GLY A 91 12.94 1.89 1.53
C GLY A 91 11.57 2.58 1.55
N LYS A 92 10.55 1.97 2.16
CA LYS A 92 9.23 2.62 2.30
C LYS A 92 9.26 3.78 3.28
N LEU A 93 9.96 3.65 4.41
CA LEU A 93 10.06 4.72 5.38
C LEU A 93 10.71 5.97 4.77
N VAL A 94 11.91 5.82 4.19
CA VAL A 94 12.64 6.93 3.57
C VAL A 94 11.92 7.46 2.33
N GLY A 95 11.40 6.57 1.49
CA GLY A 95 10.70 6.94 0.26
C GLY A 95 9.43 7.73 0.54
N VAL A 96 8.54 7.22 1.39
CA VAL A 96 7.25 7.87 1.70
C VAL A 96 7.49 9.14 2.51
N TYR A 97 8.25 9.07 3.61
CA TYR A 97 8.49 10.25 4.45
C TYR A 97 9.24 11.36 3.68
N GLY A 98 10.26 10.98 2.92
CA GLY A 98 11.07 11.90 2.11
C GLY A 98 10.26 12.55 0.99
N ALA A 99 9.53 11.77 0.19
CA ALA A 99 8.70 12.29 -0.90
C ALA A 99 7.56 13.17 -0.37
N SER A 100 6.88 12.75 0.70
CA SER A 100 5.79 13.55 1.31
C SER A 100 6.32 14.85 1.92
N THR A 101 7.45 14.82 2.63
CA THR A 101 8.05 16.03 3.19
C THR A 101 8.52 16.98 2.10
N LEU A 102 9.09 16.46 1.01
CA LEU A 102 9.49 17.25 -0.14
C LEU A 102 8.28 17.89 -0.84
N ALA A 103 7.20 17.13 -1.06
CA ALA A 103 5.97 17.64 -1.64
C ALA A 103 5.34 18.76 -0.79
N ILE A 104 5.37 18.63 0.54
CA ILE A 104 4.90 19.67 1.47
C ILE A 104 5.80 20.91 1.40
N ARG A 105 7.13 20.73 1.38
CA ARG A 105 8.07 21.86 1.29
C ARG A 105 7.99 22.61 -0.03
N LEU A 106 7.69 21.93 -1.13
CA LEU A 106 7.49 22.53 -2.45
C LEU A 106 6.10 23.16 -2.62
N GLY A 107 5.19 23.03 -1.64
CA GLY A 107 3.84 23.57 -1.71
C GLY A 107 2.85 22.76 -2.56
N PHE A 108 3.22 21.56 -3.02
CA PHE A 108 2.31 20.67 -3.77
C PHE A 108 1.26 20.00 -2.88
N ALA A 109 1.48 19.96 -1.57
CA ALA A 109 0.58 19.36 -0.60
C ALA A 109 0.63 20.12 0.74
N SER A 110 -0.45 20.03 1.52
CA SER A 110 -0.54 20.56 2.88
C SER A 110 -0.62 19.43 3.90
N MET A 111 -0.11 19.68 5.11
CA MET A 111 -0.22 18.71 6.19
C MET A 111 -1.68 18.63 6.68
N PRO A 112 -2.24 17.43 6.93
CA PRO A 112 -3.60 17.29 7.45
C PRO A 112 -3.79 18.01 8.78
N VAL A 113 -4.99 18.52 9.03
CA VAL A 113 -5.33 19.25 10.26
C VAL A 113 -5.09 18.33 11.48
N GLY A 114 -4.30 18.80 12.44
CA GLY A 114 -3.94 18.05 13.65
C GLY A 114 -2.83 17.00 13.47
N ALA A 115 -2.28 16.83 12.26
CA ALA A 115 -1.14 15.95 12.03
C ALA A 115 0.19 16.68 12.33
N ASN A 116 1.18 15.90 12.79
CA ASN A 116 2.52 16.38 13.08
C ASN A 116 3.53 15.51 12.32
N ALA A 117 4.80 15.92 12.20
CA ALA A 117 5.87 15.18 11.53
C ALA A 117 6.01 13.75 12.07
N ARG A 118 5.73 13.52 13.37
CA ARG A 118 5.70 12.18 13.98
C ARG A 118 4.55 11.30 13.47
N HIS A 119 3.38 11.89 13.20
CA HIS A 119 2.27 11.17 12.56
C HIS A 119 2.64 10.80 11.12
N LEU A 120 3.26 11.71 10.37
CA LEU A 120 3.73 11.44 9.02
C LEU A 120 4.80 10.33 9.01
N LEU A 121 5.75 10.36 9.95
CA LEU A 121 6.77 9.32 10.12
C LEU A 121 6.15 7.96 10.47
N GLY A 122 5.18 7.94 11.39
CA GLY A 122 4.48 6.72 11.80
C GLY A 122 3.68 6.09 10.67
N VAL A 123 2.94 6.91 9.90
CA VAL A 123 2.22 6.45 8.71
C VAL A 123 3.19 5.97 7.63
N ALA A 124 4.31 6.67 7.41
CA ALA A 124 5.35 6.23 6.47
C ALA A 124 5.96 4.86 6.85
N ALA A 125 6.14 4.59 8.14
CA ALA A 125 6.56 3.28 8.63
C ALA A 125 5.49 2.20 8.39
N LEU A 126 4.20 2.50 8.64
CA LEU A 126 3.09 1.58 8.36
C LEU A 126 2.95 1.27 6.86
N CYS A 127 3.31 2.20 5.97
CA CYS A 127 3.40 1.93 4.52
C CYS A 127 4.43 0.85 4.16
N GLY A 128 5.32 0.49 5.09
CA GLY A 128 6.24 -0.65 4.99
C GLY A 128 5.57 -2.02 5.12
N ILE A 129 4.30 -2.09 5.51
CA ILE A 129 3.53 -3.34 5.57
C ILE A 129 3.21 -3.79 4.14
N GLY A 130 4.12 -4.58 3.58
CA GLY A 130 4.01 -5.08 2.21
C GLY A 130 3.18 -6.35 2.06
N PHE A 131 3.06 -7.15 3.13
CA PHE A 131 2.43 -8.48 3.20
C PHE A 131 1.85 -9.01 1.89
N THR A 132 0.55 -8.84 1.60
CA THR A 132 -0.09 -9.47 0.44
C THR A 132 0.41 -8.96 -0.90
N MET A 133 0.57 -7.65 -1.07
CA MET A 133 1.05 -7.08 -2.34
C MET A 133 2.52 -7.42 -2.59
N SER A 134 3.35 -7.49 -1.55
CA SER A 134 4.74 -7.90 -1.65
C SER A 134 4.89 -9.40 -1.85
N LEU A 135 4.05 -10.25 -1.25
CA LEU A 135 4.03 -11.69 -1.52
C LEU A 135 3.66 -11.95 -2.98
N PHE A 136 2.69 -11.19 -3.51
CA PHE A 136 2.33 -11.25 -4.93
C PHE A 136 3.48 -10.85 -5.84
N ILE A 137 4.08 -9.66 -5.62
CA ILE A 137 5.19 -9.15 -6.43
C ILE A 137 6.44 -10.03 -6.30
N GLY A 138 6.73 -10.54 -5.09
CA GLY A 138 7.83 -11.46 -4.84
C GLY A 138 7.66 -12.77 -5.61
N GLY A 139 6.43 -13.31 -5.65
CA GLY A 139 6.10 -14.46 -6.48
C GLY A 139 6.46 -14.22 -7.95
N LEU A 140 5.97 -13.12 -8.54
CA LEU A 140 6.24 -12.80 -9.95
C LEU A 140 7.73 -12.55 -10.24
N ALA A 141 8.44 -11.89 -9.32
CA ALA A 141 9.84 -11.53 -9.49
C ALA A 141 10.78 -12.76 -9.50
N PHE A 142 10.44 -13.81 -8.75
CA PHE A 142 11.27 -15.01 -8.62
C PHE A 142 10.74 -16.23 -9.39
N GLU A 143 9.57 -16.16 -10.00
CA GLU A 143 8.97 -17.25 -10.81
C GLU A 143 9.79 -17.60 -12.06
N HIS A 144 10.50 -16.63 -12.65
CA HIS A 144 11.27 -16.81 -13.90
C HIS A 144 12.76 -17.09 -13.68
N VAL A 145 13.23 -17.12 -12.43
CA VAL A 145 14.63 -17.38 -12.09
C VAL A 145 14.81 -18.90 -12.02
N GLY A 146 15.14 -19.51 -13.17
CA GLY A 146 15.18 -20.96 -13.42
C GLY A 146 16.31 -21.74 -12.71
N GLY A 147 16.35 -21.73 -11.39
CA GLY A 147 17.20 -22.60 -10.56
C GLY A 147 16.66 -22.70 -9.13
N ASP A 148 16.75 -23.86 -8.48
CA ASP A 148 16.28 -24.15 -7.11
C ASP A 148 15.08 -23.31 -6.62
N ALA A 149 14.06 -23.18 -7.47
CA ALA A 149 13.00 -22.18 -7.29
C ALA A 149 12.31 -22.29 -5.92
N ALA A 150 12.24 -23.51 -5.37
CA ALA A 150 11.65 -23.75 -4.05
C ALA A 150 12.38 -23.04 -2.89
N SER A 151 13.71 -22.92 -2.93
CA SER A 151 14.50 -22.33 -1.82
C SER A 151 14.39 -20.80 -1.82
N TYR A 152 14.38 -20.17 -2.99
CA TYR A 152 14.13 -18.73 -3.15
C TYR A 152 12.67 -18.37 -2.87
N LEU A 153 11.73 -19.26 -3.22
CA LEU A 153 10.32 -19.06 -2.92
C LEU A 153 10.05 -19.03 -1.40
N LEU A 154 10.75 -19.85 -0.63
CA LEU A 154 10.68 -19.79 0.83
C LEU A 154 11.33 -18.53 1.41
N SER A 155 12.50 -18.17 0.90
CA SER A 155 13.32 -17.07 1.40
C SER A 155 12.64 -15.71 1.26
N HIS A 156 11.99 -15.41 0.12
CA HIS A 156 11.34 -14.11 -0.07
C HIS A 156 10.10 -13.95 0.83
N ARG A 157 9.27 -15.00 0.97
CA ARG A 157 8.08 -14.99 1.84
C ARG A 157 8.47 -14.65 3.27
N LEU A 158 9.55 -15.27 3.74
CA LEU A 158 10.10 -15.04 5.07
C LEU A 158 10.56 -13.58 5.27
N GLY A 159 11.30 -13.03 4.32
CA GLY A 159 11.73 -11.62 4.35
C GLY A 159 10.56 -10.63 4.33
N ILE A 160 9.51 -10.92 3.54
CA ILE A 160 8.31 -10.08 3.45
C ILE A 160 7.51 -10.11 4.75
N ILE A 161 7.28 -11.30 5.33
CA ILE A 161 6.55 -11.45 6.59
C ILE A 161 7.33 -10.80 7.73
N GLY A 162 8.63 -11.07 7.83
CA GLY A 162 9.50 -10.47 8.84
C GLY A 162 9.56 -8.94 8.71
N GLY A 163 9.78 -8.42 7.50
CA GLY A 163 9.80 -6.98 7.25
C GLY A 163 8.47 -6.29 7.50
N SER A 164 7.35 -6.92 7.14
CA SER A 164 6.02 -6.38 7.40
C SER A 164 5.71 -6.33 8.90
N LEU A 165 6.14 -7.34 9.66
CA LEU A 165 6.01 -7.36 11.12
C LEU A 165 6.83 -6.24 11.77
N VAL A 166 8.09 -6.08 11.36
CA VAL A 166 8.97 -5.01 11.87
C VAL A 166 8.41 -3.63 11.51
N ALA A 167 7.98 -3.41 10.27
CA ALA A 167 7.36 -2.16 9.83
C ALA A 167 6.09 -1.84 10.62
N GLY A 168 5.23 -2.85 10.84
CA GLY A 168 4.01 -2.71 11.64
C GLY A 168 4.29 -2.34 13.09
N LEU A 169 5.21 -3.05 13.75
CA LEU A 169 5.60 -2.77 15.14
C LEU A 169 6.23 -1.37 15.28
N LEU A 170 7.15 -1.00 14.39
CA LEU A 170 7.77 0.33 14.38
C LEU A 170 6.74 1.43 14.15
N GLY A 171 5.86 1.28 13.15
CA GLY A 171 4.81 2.25 12.86
C GLY A 171 3.83 2.42 14.02
N CYS A 172 3.36 1.32 14.61
CA CYS A 172 2.52 1.35 15.81
C CYS A 172 3.22 2.03 16.99
N ALA A 173 4.49 1.72 17.27
CA ALA A 173 5.23 2.34 18.37
C ALA A 173 5.40 3.86 18.18
N ILE A 174 5.70 4.31 16.95
CA ILE A 174 5.86 5.74 16.63
C ILE A 174 4.52 6.47 16.81
N LEU A 175 3.42 5.90 16.33
CA LEU A 175 2.09 6.52 16.44
C LEU A 175 1.56 6.54 17.87
N TRP A 176 1.84 5.50 18.65
CA TRP A 176 1.50 5.47 20.08
C TRP A 176 2.18 6.62 20.82
N ASN A 177 3.47 6.86 20.53
CA ASN A 177 4.24 7.96 21.12
C ASN A 177 3.83 9.35 20.58
N ALA A 178 3.25 9.42 19.38
CA ALA A 178 2.75 10.67 18.80
C ALA A 178 1.41 11.11 19.41
N SER A 179 0.59 10.18 19.89
CA SER A 179 -0.72 10.44 20.50
C SER A 179 -0.62 11.21 21.83
N GLY A 180 0.54 11.17 22.50
CA GLY A 180 0.82 11.95 23.72
C GLY A 180 1.44 13.34 23.48
N ALA A 181 1.81 13.67 22.23
CA ALA A 181 2.54 14.89 21.89
C ALA A 181 1.65 15.90 21.15
N GLY A 182 0.53 16.26 21.76
CA GLY A 182 -0.26 17.42 21.35
C GLY A 182 0.43 18.71 21.77
N SER A 183 1.36 19.22 20.94
CA SER A 183 1.56 20.65 20.67
C SER A 183 2.80 20.82 19.79
N PHE A 184 2.60 20.99 18.48
CA PHE A 184 3.53 21.76 17.68
C PHE A 184 2.81 23.06 17.34
N ALA A 185 3.29 24.15 17.94
CA ALA A 185 2.80 25.48 17.69
C ALA A 185 2.81 25.73 16.17
N ALA A 186 1.62 25.96 15.61
CA ALA A 186 1.49 26.47 14.25
C ALA A 186 2.23 27.81 14.20
N THR A 187 3.35 27.86 13.49
CA THR A 187 3.98 29.13 13.12
C THR A 187 2.95 29.92 12.31
N SER A 188 2.40 30.93 12.95
CA SER A 188 1.51 31.92 12.37
C SER A 188 2.14 32.49 11.09
N THR A 189 1.62 32.06 9.94
CA THR A 189 1.70 32.88 8.74
C THR A 189 0.33 33.49 8.57
N SER A 190 0.19 34.71 9.08
CA SER A 190 -0.96 35.58 8.90
C SER A 190 -1.21 35.77 7.41
N ALA A 191 -2.33 35.24 6.92
CA ALA A 191 -2.93 35.77 5.69
C ALA A 191 -3.36 37.23 5.96
N PRO A 192 -3.10 38.18 5.04
CA PRO A 192 -3.56 39.55 5.22
C PRO A 192 -5.10 39.60 5.22
N PRO A 193 -5.72 40.56 5.93
CA PRO A 193 -7.17 40.71 5.94
C PRO A 193 -7.64 41.05 4.53
N VAL A 194 -8.58 40.26 4.02
CA VAL A 194 -9.35 40.61 2.82
C VAL A 194 -10.19 41.82 3.20
N GLY A 195 -9.72 42.98 2.76
CA GLY A 195 -10.42 44.24 2.85
C GLY A 195 -11.72 44.18 2.05
N ASP A 196 -12.75 44.69 2.71
CA ASP A 196 -14.12 44.96 2.29
C ASP A 196 -14.28 45.47 0.85
N ALA A 197 -15.26 44.90 0.14
CA ALA A 197 -15.85 45.50 -1.05
C ALA A 197 -17.38 45.26 -1.03
N GLY A 198 -18.08 46.01 -0.18
CA GLY A 198 -19.22 46.83 -0.57
C GLY A 198 -20.34 46.20 -1.42
N ARG A 199 -21.46 45.94 -0.75
CA ARG A 199 -22.85 45.98 -1.29
C ARG A 199 -23.77 45.90 -0.07
N SER A 200 -24.34 46.97 0.49
CA SER A 200 -25.21 48.01 -0.09
C SER A 200 -26.25 47.43 -1.04
N ASP A 201 -27.38 46.98 -0.49
CA ASP A 201 -28.66 47.71 -0.58
C ASP A 201 -29.87 46.76 -0.43
N ALA A 202 -30.77 47.19 0.47
CA ALA A 202 -32.22 47.03 0.51
C ALA A 202 -32.87 45.66 0.29
#